data_AF-A0A839EE51-F1
#
_entry.id   AF-A0A839EE51-F1
#
_cell.length_a   1.000
_cell.length_b   1.000
_cell.length_c   1.000
_cell.angle_alpha   90.00
_cell.angle_beta   90.00
_cell.angle_gamma   90.00
#
_symmetry.space_group_name_H-M   'P 1'
#
loop_
_entity.id
_entity.type
_entity.pdbx_description
1 polymer ?
#
loop_
_entity_poly.entity_id
_entity_poly.type
_entity_poly.pdbx_seq_one_letter_code
_entity_poly.pdbx_strand_id
1 'polypeptide(L)'
;MTLAVITIDGVRVDSAERVPSIAAVLERHRNSRRELQWIVRTCTDCVDFGQDNAAFDRRLAVATDAEHHARVAVLRHPANTLEEFAAKTQHICSLLLEDDDSLDKYELFSILQTLIAQPQSECQ
;
A
#
# COMPACT_ATOMS: atom_id res chain seq x y z
N MET A 1 -24.22 -25.71 0.94
CA MET A 1 -24.38 -24.23 0.84
C MET A 1 -24.39 -23.89 -0.64
N THR A 2 -25.49 -23.35 -1.14
CA THR A 2 -25.74 -23.16 -2.58
C THR A 2 -25.32 -21.74 -2.96
N LEU A 3 -24.29 -21.61 -3.81
CA LEU A 3 -23.83 -20.33 -4.36
C LEU A 3 -24.81 -19.87 -5.45
N ALA A 4 -25.44 -18.72 -5.25
CA ALA A 4 -26.27 -18.10 -6.27
C ALA A 4 -25.38 -17.46 -7.33
N VAL A 5 -25.49 -17.93 -8.57
CA VAL A 5 -24.86 -17.33 -9.75
C VAL A 5 -25.79 -16.22 -10.24
N ILE A 6 -25.34 -14.96 -10.15
CA ILE A 6 -26.07 -13.82 -10.72
C ILE A 6 -25.64 -13.68 -12.18
N THR A 7 -26.57 -13.91 -13.10
CA THR A 7 -26.37 -13.67 -14.53
C THR A 7 -27.00 -12.33 -14.94
N ILE A 8 -26.22 -11.43 -15.53
CA ILE A 8 -26.74 -10.28 -16.30
C ILE A 8 -26.38 -10.56 -17.76
N ASP A 9 -27.39 -10.58 -18.65
CA ASP A 9 -27.28 -10.78 -20.10
C ASP A 9 -26.51 -12.02 -20.59
N GLY A 10 -26.60 -13.14 -19.86
CA GLY A 10 -26.03 -14.42 -20.29
C GLY A 10 -24.49 -14.50 -20.24
N VAL A 11 -23.83 -13.43 -19.79
CA VAL A 11 -22.41 -13.45 -19.47
C VAL A 11 -22.26 -13.96 -18.05
N ARG A 12 -21.53 -15.06 -17.88
CA ARG A 12 -21.05 -15.47 -16.55
C ARG A 12 -20.08 -14.41 -16.05
N VAL A 13 -20.53 -13.57 -15.13
CA VAL A 13 -19.63 -12.70 -14.36
C VAL A 13 -18.98 -13.58 -13.31
N ASP A 14 -17.72 -13.95 -13.52
CA ASP A 14 -16.89 -14.53 -12.46
C ASP A 14 -16.76 -13.49 -11.34
N SER A 15 -17.62 -13.58 -10.33
CA SER A 15 -17.65 -12.68 -9.18
C SER A 15 -16.50 -12.94 -8.19
N ALA A 16 -15.28 -13.23 -8.65
CA ALA A 16 -14.23 -13.69 -7.76
C ALA A 16 -12.81 -13.20 -8.08
N GLU A 17 -12.66 -11.99 -8.63
CA GLU A 17 -11.52 -11.20 -8.15
C GLU A 17 -11.84 -10.81 -6.70
N ARG A 18 -11.33 -11.61 -5.74
CA ARG A 18 -11.41 -11.25 -4.32
C ARG A 18 -10.67 -9.93 -4.14
N VAL A 19 -11.44 -8.84 -4.12
CA VAL A 19 -10.93 -7.53 -3.72
C VAL A 19 -10.37 -7.72 -2.30
N PRO A 20 -9.05 -7.54 -2.09
CA PRO A 20 -8.45 -7.71 -0.77
C PRO A 20 -9.09 -6.72 0.19
N SER A 21 -9.36 -7.11 1.44
CA SER A 21 -9.91 -6.18 2.42
C SER A 21 -8.97 -5.00 2.66
N ILE A 22 -9.50 -3.84 3.04
CA ILE A 22 -8.67 -2.68 3.35
C ILE A 22 -7.58 -3.02 4.38
N ALA A 23 -7.92 -3.81 5.42
CA ALA A 23 -6.97 -4.25 6.43
C ALA A 23 -5.80 -5.03 5.82
N ALA A 24 -6.06 -5.92 4.86
CA ALA A 24 -5.02 -6.68 4.17
C ALA A 24 -4.15 -5.79 3.28
N VAL A 25 -4.73 -4.78 2.62
CA VAL A 25 -3.99 -3.83 1.79
C VAL A 25 -3.07 -2.96 2.64
N LEU A 26 -3.58 -2.42 3.76
CA LEU A 26 -2.78 -1.64 4.70
C LEU A 26 -1.65 -2.48 5.31
N GLU A 27 -1.94 -3.72 5.72
CA GLU A 27 -0.91 -4.58 6.32
C GLU A 27 0.18 -4.97 5.33
N ARG A 28 -0.19 -5.23 4.06
CA ARG A 28 0.79 -5.46 2.99
C ARG A 28 1.75 -4.27 2.85
N HIS A 29 1.23 -3.04 2.87
CA HIS A 29 2.06 -1.84 2.80
C HIS A 29 3.00 -1.70 4.01
N ARG A 30 2.52 -1.96 5.22
CA ARG A 30 3.38 -1.93 6.42
C ARG A 30 4.50 -2.95 6.32
N ASN A 31 4.20 -4.15 5.85
CA ASN A 31 5.19 -5.21 5.70
C ASN A 31 6.25 -4.86 4.66
N SER A 32 5.86 -4.40 3.48
CA SER A 32 6.82 -4.00 2.43
C SER A 32 7.71 -2.84 2.88
N ARG A 33 7.14 -1.89 3.63
CA ARG A 33 7.90 -0.76 4.18
C ARG A 33 8.90 -1.20 5.25
N ARG A 34 8.48 -2.05 6.19
CA ARG A 34 9.38 -2.64 7.21
C ARG A 34 10.53 -3.43 6.57
N GLU A 35 10.24 -4.19 5.51
CA GLU A 35 11.27 -4.91 4.76
C GLU A 35 12.27 -3.97 4.08
N LEU A 36 11.79 -2.93 3.39
CA LEU A 36 12.64 -1.91 2.75
C LEU A 36 13.52 -1.19 3.79
N GLN A 37 12.95 -0.75 4.90
CA GLN A 37 13.70 -0.12 5.99
C GLN A 37 14.76 -1.05 6.58
N TRP A 38 14.44 -2.34 6.76
CA TRP A 38 15.39 -3.33 7.25
C TRP A 38 16.56 -3.53 6.28
N ILE A 39 16.29 -3.58 4.97
CA ILE A 39 17.34 -3.69 3.93
C ILE A 39 18.26 -2.46 3.98
N VAL A 40 17.68 -1.26 4.05
CA VAL A 40 18.43 0.00 4.11
C VAL A 40 19.32 0.08 5.36
N ARG A 41 18.78 -0.26 6.54
CA ARG A 41 19.54 -0.25 7.81
C ARG A 41 20.66 -1.29 7.81
N THR A 42 20.38 -2.49 7.30
CA THR A 42 21.40 -3.55 7.22
C THR A 42 22.57 -3.12 6.32
N CYS A 43 22.31 -2.33 5.28
CA CYS A 43 23.36 -1.75 4.44
C CYS A 43 24.24 -0.73 5.17
N THR A 44 23.64 0.12 6.00
CA THR A 44 24.38 1.14 6.74
C THR A 44 25.25 0.53 7.85
N ASP A 45 24.82 -0.60 8.41
CA ASP A 45 25.53 -1.29 9.50
C ASP A 45 26.66 -2.22 8.99
N CYS A 46 26.58 -2.69 7.74
CA CYS A 46 27.61 -3.48 7.09
C CYS A 46 28.70 -2.61 6.45
N VAL A 47 29.52 -1.95 7.27
CA VAL A 47 30.65 -1.11 6.82
C VAL A 47 31.85 -1.94 6.29
N ASP A 48 31.85 -3.27 6.47
CA ASP A 48 32.88 -4.17 5.90
C ASP A 48 32.48 -4.69 4.51
N PHE A 49 32.83 -3.92 3.49
CA PHE A 49 32.63 -4.24 2.07
C PHE A 49 33.49 -5.44 1.62
N GLY A 50 32.94 -6.64 1.79
CA GLY A 50 33.36 -7.86 1.09
C GLY A 50 32.19 -8.63 0.44
N GLN A 51 30.95 -8.17 0.62
CA GLN A 51 29.77 -8.81 0.06
C GLN A 51 29.36 -8.23 -1.30
N ASP A 52 28.76 -9.09 -2.12
CA ASP A 52 28.34 -8.85 -3.50
C ASP A 52 27.32 -7.70 -3.58
N ASN A 53 27.80 -6.47 -3.76
CA ASN A 53 26.98 -5.25 -3.89
C ASN A 53 25.85 -5.43 -4.92
N ALA A 54 26.09 -6.18 -6.00
CA ALA A 54 25.06 -6.44 -7.01
C ALA A 54 23.90 -7.30 -6.49
N ALA A 55 24.11 -8.16 -5.49
CA ALA A 55 23.04 -8.92 -4.86
C ALA A 55 22.22 -8.03 -3.92
N PHE A 56 22.88 -7.14 -3.18
CA PHE A 56 22.22 -6.14 -2.35
C PHE A 56 21.38 -5.17 -3.19
N ASP A 57 21.96 -4.58 -4.23
CA ASP A 57 21.28 -3.64 -5.12
C ASP A 57 20.03 -4.25 -5.76
N ARG A 58 20.13 -5.51 -6.20
CA ARG A 58 18.96 -6.27 -6.71
C ARG A 58 17.88 -6.44 -5.66
N ARG A 59 18.26 -6.78 -4.43
CA ARG A 59 17.31 -6.97 -3.32
C ARG A 59 16.65 -5.65 -2.92
N LEU A 60 17.42 -4.56 -2.88
CA LEU A 60 16.91 -3.21 -2.62
C LEU A 60 15.92 -2.80 -3.70
N ALA A 61 16.26 -2.96 -4.98
CA ALA A 61 15.35 -2.63 -6.09
C ALA A 61 14.02 -3.39 -6.00
N VAL A 62 14.06 -4.70 -5.75
CA VAL A 62 12.85 -5.52 -5.59
C VAL A 62 12.00 -5.04 -4.40
N ALA A 63 12.63 -4.70 -3.28
CA ALA A 63 11.91 -4.21 -2.10
C ALA A 63 11.29 -2.83 -2.33
N THR A 64 12.00 -1.93 -3.04
CA THR A 64 11.47 -0.63 -3.45
C THR A 64 10.26 -0.77 -4.38
N ASP A 65 10.35 -1.66 -5.39
CA ASP A 65 9.23 -1.92 -6.29
C ASP A 65 8.02 -2.51 -5.54
N ALA A 66 8.26 -3.46 -4.63
CA ALA A 66 7.22 -4.05 -3.80
C ALA A 66 6.53 -3.02 -2.88
N GLU A 67 7.29 -2.12 -2.25
CA GLU A 67 6.75 -1.02 -1.45
C GLU A 67 5.91 -0.09 -2.31
N HIS A 68 6.44 0.32 -3.46
CA HIS A 68 5.73 1.20 -4.38
C HIS A 68 4.41 0.59 -4.86
N HIS A 69 4.41 -0.69 -5.25
CA HIS A 69 3.20 -1.40 -5.64
C HIS A 69 2.19 -1.49 -4.49
N ALA A 70 2.64 -1.77 -3.27
CA ALA A 70 1.77 -1.81 -2.10
C ALA A 70 1.18 -0.42 -1.79
N ARG A 71 1.95 0.65 -1.97
CA ARG A 71 1.53 2.03 -1.76
C ARG A 71 0.47 2.44 -2.78
N VAL A 72 0.70 2.16 -4.06
CA VAL A 72 -0.28 2.37 -5.12
C VAL A 72 -1.56 1.59 -4.83
N ALA A 73 -1.45 0.36 -4.33
CA ALA A 73 -2.60 -0.45 -3.94
C ALA A 73 -3.41 0.20 -2.79
N VAL A 74 -2.75 0.72 -1.75
CA VAL A 74 -3.42 1.48 -0.66
C VAL A 74 -4.16 2.70 -1.23
N LEU A 75 -3.50 3.49 -2.08
CA LEU A 75 -4.09 4.71 -2.62
C LEU A 75 -5.31 4.42 -3.50
N ARG A 76 -5.21 3.40 -4.36
CA ARG A 76 -6.30 2.99 -5.28
C ARG A 76 -7.40 2.17 -4.61
N HIS A 77 -7.17 1.61 -3.42
CA HIS A 77 -8.18 0.83 -2.75
C HIS A 77 -9.40 1.70 -2.40
N PRO A 78 -10.62 1.33 -2.82
CA PRO A 78 -11.80 2.09 -2.48
C PRO A 78 -12.00 2.09 -0.96
N ALA A 79 -12.52 3.20 -0.42
CA ALA A 79 -13.01 3.28 0.94
C ALA A 79 -14.50 3.63 0.84
N ASN A 80 -15.34 2.62 1.04
CA ASN A 80 -16.78 2.71 0.85
C ASN A 80 -17.52 2.99 2.16
N THR A 81 -16.83 2.86 3.30
CA THR A 81 -17.37 3.22 4.62
C THR A 81 -16.49 4.24 5.33
N LEU A 82 -17.08 4.90 6.33
CA LEU A 82 -16.35 5.86 7.17
C LEU A 82 -15.20 5.18 7.93
N GLU A 83 -15.38 3.93 8.36
CA GLU A 83 -14.35 3.13 9.03
C GLU A 83 -13.18 2.84 8.10
N GLU A 84 -13.45 2.51 6.83
CA GLU A 84 -12.40 2.27 5.83
C GLU A 84 -11.63 3.55 5.51
N PHE A 85 -12.33 4.69 5.42
CA PHE A 85 -11.72 5.99 5.22
C PHE A 85 -10.85 6.40 6.43
N ALA A 86 -11.36 6.20 7.64
CA ALA A 86 -10.62 6.43 8.88
C ALA A 86 -9.37 5.54 8.96
N ALA A 87 -9.47 4.27 8.59
CA ALA A 87 -8.34 3.34 8.57
C ALA A 87 -7.25 3.76 7.57
N LYS A 88 -7.63 4.16 6.34
CA LYS A 88 -6.68 4.71 5.35
C LYS A 88 -6.01 5.99 5.86
N THR A 89 -6.80 6.90 6.42
CA THR A 89 -6.30 8.18 6.93
C THR A 89 -5.35 7.96 8.10
N GLN A 90 -5.73 7.14 9.08
CA GLN A 90 -4.88 6.80 10.22
C GLN A 90 -3.58 6.14 9.75
N HIS A 91 -3.64 5.25 8.76
CA HIS A 91 -2.44 4.66 8.17
C HIS A 91 -1.53 5.72 7.54
N ILE A 92 -2.06 6.63 6.73
CA ILE A 92 -1.28 7.74 6.15
C ILE A 92 -0.71 8.64 7.25
N CYS A 93 -1.48 8.96 8.29
CA CYS A 93 -1.01 9.73 9.44
C CYS A 93 0.11 9.00 10.19
N SER A 94 0.05 7.67 10.33
CA SER A 94 1.16 6.92 10.95
C SER A 94 2.45 7.01 10.15
N LEU A 95 2.36 7.02 8.81
CA LEU A 95 3.53 7.23 7.93
C LEU A 95 4.14 8.63 8.08
N LEU A 96 3.37 9.60 8.58
CA LEU A 96 3.80 10.99 8.81
C LEU A 96 4.35 11.24 10.21
N LEU A 97 4.00 10.40 11.19
CA LEU A 97 4.23 10.65 12.62
C LEU A 97 5.32 9.76 13.22
N GLU A 98 5.60 8.58 12.63
CA GLU A 98 6.83 7.87 12.97
C GLU A 98 8.01 8.73 12.49
N ASP A 99 9.11 8.82 13.27
CA ASP A 99 10.40 9.51 12.95
C ASP A 99 11.08 8.87 11.71
N ASP A 100 10.33 8.77 10.62
CA ASP A 100 10.61 8.11 9.38
C ASP A 100 10.67 9.24 8.34
N ASP A 101 11.87 9.82 8.17
CA ASP A 101 12.19 10.88 7.19
C ASP A 101 11.92 10.47 5.72
N SER A 102 11.27 9.33 5.49
CA SER A 102 11.04 8.71 4.20
C SER A 102 9.72 9.07 3.54
N LEU A 103 8.80 9.79 4.20
CA LEU A 103 7.66 10.41 3.51
C LEU A 103 8.03 11.83 3.06
N ASP A 104 8.47 11.97 1.82
CA ASP A 104 8.84 13.28 1.30
C ASP A 104 7.60 14.19 1.09
N LYS A 105 7.82 15.51 1.04
CA LYS A 105 6.75 16.51 0.92
C LYS A 105 5.88 16.33 -0.35
N TYR A 106 6.44 15.77 -1.42
CA TYR A 106 5.74 15.55 -2.69
C TYR A 106 4.85 14.31 -2.62
N GLU A 107 5.27 13.28 -1.89
CA GLU A 107 4.44 12.12 -1.59
C GLU A 107 3.24 12.50 -0.73
N LEU A 108 3.46 13.28 0.34
CA LEU A 108 2.38 13.84 1.16
C LEU A 108 1.39 14.65 0.32
N PHE A 109 1.90 15.53 -0.54
CA PHE A 109 1.07 16.36 -1.40
C PHE A 109 0.21 15.53 -2.38
N SER A 110 0.79 14.49 -2.98
CA SER A 110 0.08 13.59 -3.90
C SER A 110 -1.01 12.79 -3.20
N ILE A 111 -0.75 12.34 -1.97
CA ILE A 111 -1.73 11.64 -1.13
C ILE A 111 -2.90 12.56 -0.78
N LEU A 112 -2.62 13.78 -0.33
CA LEU A 112 -3.64 14.78 0.01
C LEU A 112 -4.50 15.16 -1.21
N GLN A 113 -3.88 15.39 -2.37
CA GLN A 113 -4.63 15.67 -3.60
C GLN A 113 -5.56 14.52 -4.00
N THR A 114 -5.11 13.27 -3.85
CA THR A 114 -5.92 12.09 -4.19
C THR A 114 -7.13 11.97 -3.26
N LEU A 115 -6.94 12.22 -1.95
CA LEU A 115 -8.02 12.20 -0.97
C LEU A 115 -9.04 13.33 -1.19
N ILE A 116 -8.57 14.54 -1.55
CA ILE A 116 -9.44 15.68 -1.85
C ILE A 116 -10.20 15.47 -3.17
N ALA A 117 -9.57 14.80 -4.14
CA ALA A 117 -10.16 14.54 -5.45
C ALA A 117 -11.14 13.34 -5.47
N GLN A 118 -11.22 12.54 -4.40
CA GLN A 118 -12.29 11.56 -4.29
C GLN A 118 -13.62 12.32 -4.13
N PRO A 119 -14.60 12.14 -5.05
CA PRO A 119 -15.91 12.74 -4.87
C PRO A 119 -16.47 12.21 -3.56
N GLN A 120 -16.76 13.12 -2.64
CA GLN A 120 -17.58 12.85 -1.47
C GLN A 120 -18.94 12.42 -1.99
N SER A 121 -19.08 11.12 -2.28
CA SER A 121 -20.35 10.51 -2.64
C SER A 121 -21.14 10.45 -1.34
N GLU A 122 -21.78 11.59 -1.07
CA GLU A 122 -23.00 11.77 -0.31
C GLU A 122 -23.10 10.88 0.94
N CYS A 123 -22.60 11.43 2.05
CA CYS A 123 -23.28 11.22 3.33
C CYS A 123 -24.70 11.79 3.20
N GLN A 124 -25.66 10.97 2.77
CA GLN A 124 -27.10 11.17 2.97
C GLN A 124 -27.68 9.97 3.72
#